data_AF-A0A510L8S9-F1
#
_entry.id   AF-A0A510L8S9-F1
#
_cell.length_a   1.000
_cell.length_b   1.000
_cell.length_c   1.000
_cell.angle_alpha   90.00
_cell.angle_beta   90.00
_cell.angle_gamma   90.00
#
_symmetry.space_group_name_H-M   'P 1'
#
loop_
_entity.id
_entity.type
_entity.pdbx_description
1 polymer ?
#
loop_
_entity_poly.entity_id
_entity_poly.type
_entity_poly.pdbx_seq_one_letter_code
_entity_poly.pdbx_strand_id
1 'polypeptide(L)'
;MDKFGMLIIEAVLVIFVSVYSILTWYFFGRDPKRKAVVPEFNVPDNISAMFIAYINGERDSIRILKIGILSLLSKNYISVIKDKKGKIKKFILNNKNKKFRIKKDKFI
;
A
#
# COMPACT_ATOMS: atom_id res chain seq x y z
N MET A 1 7.88 -21.59 57.54
CA MET A 1 7.65 -21.96 56.13
C MET A 1 8.74 -22.94 55.75
N ASP A 2 8.35 -24.15 55.42
CA ASP A 2 9.29 -25.23 55.18
C ASP A 2 9.99 -24.99 53.83
N LYS A 3 11.26 -25.38 53.70
CA LYS A 3 12.03 -25.22 52.44
C LYS A 3 11.27 -25.79 51.23
N PHE A 4 10.49 -26.85 51.44
CA PHE A 4 9.61 -27.43 50.44
C PHE A 4 8.49 -26.49 49.98
N GLY A 5 7.87 -25.74 50.90
CA GLY A 5 6.83 -24.76 50.55
C GLY A 5 7.38 -23.60 49.70
N MET A 6 8.62 -23.18 49.94
CA MET A 6 9.29 -22.15 49.15
C MET A 6 9.57 -22.60 47.70
N LEU A 7 10.03 -23.85 47.54
CA LEU A 7 10.27 -24.45 46.21
C LEU A 7 8.99 -24.61 45.38
N ILE A 8 7.87 -24.97 46.03
CA ILE A 8 6.58 -25.11 45.35
C ILE A 8 6.08 -23.75 44.85
N ILE A 9 6.22 -22.70 45.66
CA ILE A 9 5.83 -21.33 45.27
C ILE A 9 6.63 -20.83 44.08
N GLU A 10 7.95 -21.08 44.06
CA GLU A 10 8.82 -20.70 42.95
C GLU A 10 8.44 -21.42 41.64
N ALA A 11 8.19 -22.74 41.72
CA ALA A 11 7.77 -23.51 40.55
C ALA A 11 6.42 -23.02 39.98
N VAL A 12 5.47 -22.69 40.85
CA VAL A 12 4.15 -22.15 40.43
C VAL A 12 4.33 -20.79 39.74
N LEU A 13 5.20 -19.92 40.26
CA LEU A 13 5.46 -18.61 39.67
C LEU A 13 6.03 -18.74 38.24
N VAL A 14 7.00 -19.64 38.04
CA VAL A 14 7.64 -19.88 36.74
C VAL A 14 6.63 -20.39 35.71
N ILE A 15 5.75 -21.31 36.11
CA ILE A 15 4.68 -21.81 35.25
C ILE A 15 3.74 -20.66 34.86
N PHE A 16 3.36 -19.82 35.82
CA PHE A 16 2.45 -18.71 35.58
C PHE A 16 3.00 -17.69 34.58
N VAL A 17 4.27 -17.32 34.74
CA VAL A 17 4.98 -16.41 33.81
C VAL A 17 5.07 -17.05 32.42
N SER A 18 5.44 -18.33 32.36
CA SER A 18 5.57 -19.04 31.08
C SER A 18 4.26 -19.07 30.30
N VAL A 19 3.14 -19.39 30.97
CA VAL A 19 1.80 -19.39 30.36
C VAL A 19 1.41 -17.98 29.91
N TYR A 20 1.65 -16.97 30.72
CA TYR A 20 1.35 -15.58 30.38
C TYR A 20 2.13 -15.10 29.14
N SER A 21 3.41 -15.45 29.04
CA SER A 21 4.24 -15.12 27.87
C SER A 21 3.73 -15.77 26.59
N ILE A 22 3.35 -17.06 26.64
CA ILE A 22 2.81 -17.78 25.49
C ILE A 22 1.48 -17.15 25.03
N LEU A 23 0.58 -16.85 25.98
CA LEU A 23 -0.69 -16.19 25.68
C LEU A 23 -0.48 -14.82 25.05
N THR A 24 0.38 -13.99 25.65
CA THR A 24 0.66 -12.63 25.14
C THR A 24 1.25 -12.67 23.74
N TRP A 25 2.16 -13.62 23.47
CA TRP A 25 2.70 -13.81 22.12
C TRP A 25 1.63 -14.30 21.13
N TYR A 26 0.74 -15.21 21.53
CA TYR A 26 -0.32 -15.70 20.66
C TYR A 26 -1.32 -14.60 20.24
N PHE A 27 -1.66 -13.69 21.16
CA PHE A 27 -2.61 -12.60 20.91
C PHE A 27 -1.98 -11.38 20.23
N PHE A 28 -0.80 -10.94 20.68
CA PHE A 28 -0.17 -9.69 20.25
C PHE A 28 1.12 -9.89 19.45
N GLY A 29 1.79 -11.02 19.61
CA GLY A 29 3.03 -11.36 18.90
C GLY A 29 2.80 -12.01 17.54
N ARG A 30 1.56 -12.44 17.23
CA ARG A 30 1.19 -12.74 15.86
C ARG A 30 1.19 -11.44 15.08
N ASP A 31 2.15 -11.32 14.17
CA ASP A 31 2.24 -10.20 13.24
C ASP A 31 0.83 -9.83 12.77
N PRO A 32 0.43 -8.54 12.89
CA PRO A 32 -0.89 -8.12 12.46
C PRO A 32 -1.05 -8.64 11.05
N LYS A 33 -2.11 -9.43 10.79
CA LYS A 33 -2.47 -9.88 9.43
C LYS A 33 -2.30 -8.65 8.58
N ARG A 34 -1.30 -8.62 7.68
CA ARG A 34 -0.96 -7.44 6.89
C ARG A 34 -2.29 -6.97 6.34
N LYS A 35 -2.90 -5.95 6.97
CA LYS A 35 -4.01 -5.25 6.36
C LYS A 35 -3.35 -4.84 5.06
N ALA A 36 -3.87 -5.30 3.94
CA ALA A 36 -3.41 -4.81 2.67
C ALA A 36 -3.62 -3.31 2.78
N VAL A 37 -2.57 -2.59 3.17
CA VAL A 37 -2.50 -1.15 3.10
C VAL A 37 -2.49 -0.99 1.60
N VAL A 38 -3.69 -0.90 1.03
CA VAL A 38 -3.85 -0.38 -0.31
C VAL A 38 -3.14 0.94 -0.20
N PRO A 39 -1.95 1.10 -0.80
CA PRO A 39 -1.33 2.40 -0.77
C PRO A 39 -2.37 3.32 -1.39
N GLU A 40 -2.85 4.29 -0.62
CA GLU A 40 -3.47 5.46 -1.22
C GLU A 40 -2.35 6.08 -2.03
N PHE A 41 -2.25 5.65 -3.27
CA PHE A 41 -1.24 6.10 -4.20
C PHE A 41 -1.71 7.50 -4.62
N ASN A 42 -1.55 8.45 -3.70
CA ASN A 42 -1.69 9.87 -3.98
C ASN A 42 -0.51 10.24 -4.85
N VAL A 43 -0.63 9.92 -6.14
CA VAL A 43 0.31 10.38 -7.15
C VAL A 43 0.32 11.90 -6.99
N PRO A 44 1.44 12.51 -6.60
CA PRO A 44 1.48 13.96 -6.41
C PRO A 44 1.01 14.63 -7.72
N ASP A 45 0.12 15.61 -7.62
CA ASP A 45 -0.55 16.18 -8.82
C ASP A 45 0.42 16.86 -9.78
N ASN A 46 1.60 17.24 -9.29
CA ASN A 46 2.64 17.91 -10.05
C ASN A 46 3.64 16.98 -10.74
N ILE A 47 3.69 15.68 -10.40
CA ILE A 47 4.72 14.75 -10.92
C ILE A 47 4.06 13.46 -11.43
N SER A 48 4.42 13.05 -12.65
CA SER A 48 3.92 11.80 -13.22
C SER A 48 4.55 10.58 -12.52
N ALA A 49 3.76 9.52 -12.32
CA ALA A 49 4.28 8.29 -11.72
C ALA A 49 5.41 7.64 -12.56
N MET A 50 5.43 7.90 -13.88
CA MET A 50 6.53 7.50 -14.76
C MET A 50 7.86 8.20 -14.38
N PHE A 51 7.80 9.48 -14.03
CA PHE A 51 8.98 10.26 -13.66
C PHE A 51 9.59 9.78 -12.33
N ILE A 52 8.74 9.44 -11.36
CA ILE A 52 9.18 8.85 -10.09
C ILE A 52 9.84 7.50 -10.32
N ALA A 53 9.25 6.64 -11.16
CA ALA A 53 9.85 5.35 -11.52
C ALA A 53 11.23 5.52 -12.19
N TYR A 54 11.36 6.51 -13.08
CA TYR A 54 12.62 6.83 -13.73
C TYR A 54 13.71 7.31 -12.76
N ILE A 55 13.38 8.22 -11.82
CA ILE A 55 14.32 8.69 -10.79
C ILE A 55 14.72 7.56 -9.85
N ASN A 56 13.79 6.68 -9.50
CA ASN A 56 14.06 5.51 -8.65
C ASN A 56 14.96 4.46 -9.32
N GLY A 57 15.40 4.69 -10.56
CA GLY A 57 16.32 3.80 -11.26
C GLY A 57 15.64 2.64 -11.97
N GLU A 58 14.31 2.63 -12.10
CA GLU A 58 13.63 1.67 -12.96
C GLU A 58 14.08 1.92 -14.41
N ARG A 59 14.65 0.89 -15.05
CA ARG A 59 15.12 0.96 -16.44
C ARG A 59 14.22 0.21 -17.41
N ASP A 60 13.29 -0.58 -16.90
CA ASP A 60 12.36 -1.30 -17.76
C ASP A 60 11.25 -0.39 -18.26
N SER A 61 11.37 0.01 -19.53
CA SER A 61 10.40 0.86 -20.23
C SER A 61 8.96 0.34 -20.10
N ILE A 62 8.76 -0.98 -20.12
CA ILE A 62 7.44 -1.61 -19.97
C ILE A 62 6.87 -1.42 -18.56
N ARG A 63 7.70 -1.49 -17.51
CA ARG A 63 7.25 -1.25 -16.13
C ARG A 63 6.89 0.22 -15.92
N ILE A 64 7.75 1.13 -16.41
CA ILE A 64 7.50 2.57 -16.36
C ILE A 64 6.17 2.93 -17.04
N LEU A 65 5.93 2.38 -18.25
CA LEU A 65 4.68 2.59 -18.98
C LEU A 65 3.45 2.06 -18.23
N LYS A 66 3.53 0.87 -17.62
CA LYS A 66 2.43 0.31 -16.81
C LYS A 66 2.08 1.21 -15.63
N ILE A 67 3.09 1.70 -14.91
CA ILE A 67 2.93 2.64 -13.78
C ILE A 67 2.27 3.94 -14.26
N GLY A 68 2.67 4.44 -15.44
CA GLY A 68 2.07 5.62 -16.03
C GLY A 68 0.61 5.44 -16.46
N ILE A 69 0.27 4.32 -17.10
CA ILE A 69 -1.12 4.00 -17.46
C ILE A 69 -1.99 3.87 -16.20
N LEU A 70 -1.48 3.21 -15.16
CA LEU A 70 -2.16 3.10 -13.87
C LEU A 70 -2.40 4.47 -13.23
N SER A 71 -1.42 5.36 -13.29
CA SER A 71 -1.53 6.73 -12.81
C SER A 71 -2.61 7.53 -13.57
N LEU A 72 -2.70 7.36 -14.89
CA LEU A 72 -3.72 8.00 -15.72
C LEU A 72 -5.14 7.48 -15.40
N LEU A 73 -5.28 6.19 -15.10
CA LEU A 73 -6.54 5.60 -14.65
C LEU A 73 -6.93 6.10 -13.26
N SER A 74 -5.98 6.14 -12.33
CA SER A 74 -6.19 6.63 -10.95
C SER A 74 -6.59 8.11 -10.92
N LYS A 75 -5.96 8.95 -11.75
CA LYS A 75 -6.31 10.37 -11.92
C LYS A 75 -7.52 10.60 -12.83
N ASN A 76 -8.20 9.54 -13.28
CA ASN A 76 -9.39 9.58 -14.13
C ASN A 76 -9.20 10.34 -15.46
N TYR A 77 -7.96 10.43 -15.97
CA TYR A 77 -7.65 10.96 -17.30
C TYR A 77 -8.02 9.97 -18.40
N ILE A 78 -7.94 8.67 -18.10
CA ILE A 78 -8.32 7.59 -19.01
C ILE A 78 -9.42 6.77 -18.33
N SER A 79 -10.45 6.42 -19.10
CA SER A 79 -11.49 5.50 -18.69
C SER A 79 -11.43 4.25 -19.56
N VAL A 80 -11.72 3.10 -18.96
CA VAL A 80 -11.71 1.82 -19.65
C VAL A 80 -13.14 1.39 -19.93
N ILE A 81 -13.49 1.23 -21.21
CA ILE A 81 -14.71 0.53 -21.57
C ILE A 81 -14.43 -0.97 -21.46
N LYS A 82 -15.15 -1.61 -20.55
CA LYS A 82 -15.17 -3.06 -20.41
C LYS A 82 -16.31 -3.64 -21.23
N ASP A 83 -16.06 -4.81 -21.78
CA ASP A 83 -17.07 -5.60 -22.48
C ASP A 83 -18.04 -6.28 -21.52
N LYS A 84 -19.14 -6.85 -22.04
CA LYS A 84 -20.09 -7.66 -21.24
C LYS A 84 -19.41 -8.85 -20.52
N LYS A 85 -18.23 -9.27 -20.98
CA LYS A 85 -17.38 -10.33 -20.39
C LYS A 85 -16.26 -9.78 -19.49
N GLY A 86 -16.28 -8.50 -19.14
CA GLY A 86 -15.29 -7.85 -18.26
C GLY A 86 -13.93 -7.55 -18.91
N LYS A 87 -13.72 -7.92 -20.19
CA LYS A 87 -12.47 -7.65 -20.92
C LYS A 87 -12.35 -6.18 -21.31
N ILE A 88 -11.12 -5.65 -21.26
CA ILE A 88 -10.82 -4.28 -21.68
C ILE A 88 -10.96 -4.19 -23.20
N LYS A 89 -11.90 -3.36 -23.68
CA LYS A 89 -12.18 -3.21 -25.11
C LYS A 89 -11.51 -1.98 -25.70
N LYS A 90 -11.62 -0.84 -25.01
CA LYS A 90 -11.06 0.45 -25.44
C LYS A 90 -10.67 1.31 -24.23
N PHE A 91 -9.60 2.08 -24.42
CA PHE A 91 -9.23 3.18 -23.55
C PHE A 91 -9.81 4.47 -24.15
N ILE A 92 -10.49 5.27 -23.33
CA ILE A 92 -11.06 6.56 -23.73
C ILE A 92 -10.40 7.65 -22.89
N LEU A 93 -9.95 8.71 -23.54
CA LEU A 93 -9.51 9.92 -22.86
C LEU A 93 -10.72 10.67 -22.30
N ASN A 94 -10.69 10.92 -21.00
CA ASN A 94 -11.73 11.67 -20.31
C ASN A 94 -11.52 13.17 -20.55
N ASN A 95 -12.42 13.79 -21.31
CA ASN A 95 -12.29 15.17 -21.78
C ASN A 95 -12.64 16.24 -20.71
N LYS A 96 -12.91 15.83 -19.46
CA LYS A 96 -13.23 16.76 -18.35
C LYS A 96 -12.09 17.73 -18.02
N ASN A 97 -10.86 17.42 -18.44
CA ASN A 97 -9.66 18.20 -18.15
C ASN A 97 -9.23 19.15 -19.30
N LYS A 98 -10.16 19.54 -20.18
CA LYS A 98 -9.94 20.62 -21.19
C LYS A 98 -9.59 21.99 -20.59
N LYS A 99 -9.59 22.12 -19.24
CA LYS A 99 -9.17 23.31 -18.49
C LYS A 99 -7.65 23.48 -18.36
N PHE A 100 -6.83 22.52 -18.82
CA PHE A 100 -5.40 22.73 -19.06
C PHE A 100 -5.14 23.50 -20.37
N ARG A 101 -5.96 24.52 -20.65
CA ARG A 101 -5.66 25.53 -21.66
C ARG A 101 -4.53 26.37 -21.07
N ILE A 102 -3.30 25.90 -21.32
CA ILE A 102 -2.01 26.58 -21.19
C ILE A 102 -2.15 27.97 -20.54
N LYS A 103 -1.91 28.08 -19.23
CA LYS A 103 -1.52 29.35 -18.62
C LYS A 103 -0.15 29.71 -19.18
N LYS A 104 -0.11 30.23 -20.41
CA LYS A 104 1.10 30.75 -21.04
C LYS A 104 1.42 32.19 -20.57
N ASP A 105 0.61 32.73 -19.65
CA ASP A 105 0.60 34.16 -19.34
C ASP A 105 1.30 34.53 -18.01
N LYS A 106 2.35 33.81 -17.60
CA LYS A 106 3.12 34.25 -16.41
C LYS A 106 4.59 33.88 -16.37
N PHE A 107 5.23 33.89 -17.54
CA PHE A 107 6.69 33.94 -17.65
C PHE A 107 7.06 34.99 -18.71
N ILE A 108 6.78 36.24 -18.38
CA ILE A 108 7.52 37.42 -18.83
C ILE A 108 7.99 38.11 -17.55
#